data_AF-A0A4R0SQX9-F1
#
_entry.id   AF-A0A4R0SQX9-F1
#
_cell.length_a   1.000
_cell.length_b   1.000
_cell.length_c   1.000
_cell.angle_alpha   90.00
_cell.angle_beta   90.00
_cell.angle_gamma   90.00
#
_symmetry.space_group_name_H-M   'P 1'
#
loop_
_entity.id
_entity.type
_entity.pdbx_description
1 polymer ?
#
loop_
_entity_poly.entity_id
_entity_poly.type
_entity_poly.pdbx_seq_one_letter_code
_entity_poly.pdbx_strand_id
1 'polypeptide(L)'
;MTSTNPPPMRRPRRGLSWWYSADVLSRDKSDKTAKRIRRISITDRLLRHPGRLSMVYFGALIIIVTGLLLLPISTSDIIFTNFPIAFFTAVSALSTCGIPVVNTGEYWSMFGQVVVLFSIQFGGLGVMTFASMVALGVSRRLKVSQRMLTANELGTTKLSEVKGVLTVVLGTSIIAEVLTFVLLLPDLFRVNHGNMGRTLWQALFYAVSAYNNTGFTPDATGLHVNRWGVGLPILISAFIGTLGFPVVLNLVQCARRRLSPKRWTLHTKLTLVTTAVLVATSLAWFLLVEWSNTGLFPADDPGGPTPGK
;
A
#
# COMPACT_ATOMS: atom_id res chain seq x y z
N MET A 1 -50.31 -50.48 45.74
CA MET A 1 -50.29 -51.95 45.90
C MET A 1 -50.20 -52.53 44.49
N THR A 2 -49.28 -53.41 44.09
CA THR A 2 -48.14 -54.14 44.72
C THR A 2 -47.18 -54.51 43.57
N SER A 3 -45.85 -54.30 43.65
CA SER A 3 -44.81 -55.17 44.27
C SER A 3 -44.43 -56.46 43.52
N THR A 4 -43.11 -56.70 43.41
CA THR A 4 -42.36 -57.99 43.31
C THR A 4 -42.38 -58.88 42.03
N ASN A 5 -41.33 -58.73 41.19
CA ASN A 5 -40.24 -59.68 40.81
C ASN A 5 -40.28 -61.18 41.20
N PRO A 6 -39.40 -62.09 40.66
CA PRO A 6 -38.40 -61.99 39.57
C PRO A 6 -38.72 -63.02 38.45
N PRO A 7 -37.98 -64.12 38.09
CA PRO A 7 -36.54 -64.42 37.83
C PRO A 7 -36.32 -65.10 36.42
N PRO A 8 -35.22 -65.83 36.08
CA PRO A 8 -33.82 -65.83 36.54
C PRO A 8 -32.78 -65.48 35.43
N MET A 9 -31.49 -65.33 35.79
CA MET A 9 -30.40 -65.06 34.83
C MET A 9 -29.87 -66.31 34.10
N ARG A 10 -29.42 -66.15 32.84
CA ARG A 10 -28.41 -67.02 32.20
C ARG A 10 -27.11 -66.23 31.94
N ARG A 11 -25.99 -66.71 32.45
CA ARG A 11 -24.63 -66.20 32.13
C ARG A 11 -24.01 -66.98 30.97
N PRO A 12 -23.39 -66.29 30.00
CA PRO A 12 -22.29 -66.85 29.21
C PRO A 12 -20.92 -66.41 29.75
N ARG A 13 -20.03 -67.40 29.82
CA ARG A 13 -18.58 -67.45 30.11
C ARG A 13 -17.73 -66.17 29.96
N ARG A 14 -16.71 -66.07 30.84
CA ARG A 14 -15.52 -65.23 30.66
C ARG A 14 -14.75 -65.62 29.38
N GLY A 15 -14.28 -64.63 28.63
CA GLY A 15 -13.35 -64.78 27.50
C GLY A 15 -13.30 -63.52 26.64
N LEU A 16 -12.11 -63.17 26.12
CA LEU A 16 -11.90 -62.11 25.11
C LEU A 16 -12.43 -60.70 25.47
N SER A 17 -11.91 -60.07 26.53
CA SER A 17 -12.00 -58.61 26.73
C SER A 17 -10.66 -57.86 26.61
N TRP A 18 -9.54 -58.59 26.56
CA TRP A 18 -8.18 -58.03 26.58
C TRP A 18 -7.80 -57.23 25.32
N TRP A 19 -8.21 -57.69 24.13
CA TRP A 19 -7.78 -57.10 22.85
C TRP A 19 -8.28 -55.67 22.59
N TYR A 20 -9.50 -55.33 23.03
CA TYR A 20 -10.11 -54.03 22.72
C TYR A 20 -9.47 -52.82 23.44
N SER A 21 -8.63 -53.04 24.44
CA SER A 21 -8.02 -51.95 25.23
C SER A 21 -6.71 -51.41 24.65
N ALA A 22 -6.03 -52.17 23.79
CA ALA A 22 -4.72 -51.77 23.25
C ALA A 22 -4.83 -50.64 22.22
N ASP A 23 -5.75 -50.77 21.26
CA ASP A 23 -5.89 -49.85 20.13
C ASP A 23 -6.46 -48.47 20.50
N VAL A 24 -7.17 -48.37 21.62
CA VAL A 24 -7.68 -47.08 22.13
C VAL A 24 -6.53 -46.26 22.74
N LEU A 25 -5.63 -46.92 23.48
CA LEU A 25 -4.45 -46.29 24.09
C LEU A 25 -3.35 -45.95 23.08
N SER A 26 -3.21 -46.72 22.01
CA SER A 26 -2.30 -46.39 20.90
C SER A 26 -2.81 -45.18 20.10
N ARG A 27 -4.12 -45.14 19.77
CA ARG A 27 -4.77 -44.00 19.10
C ARG A 27 -4.66 -42.70 19.89
N ASP A 28 -4.97 -42.69 21.18
CA ASP A 28 -4.92 -41.48 22.01
C ASP A 28 -3.49 -40.91 22.14
N LYS A 29 -2.46 -41.78 22.32
CA LYS A 29 -1.06 -41.35 22.29
C LYS A 29 -0.64 -40.83 20.91
N SER A 30 -1.10 -41.46 19.83
CA SER A 30 -0.81 -41.03 18.46
C SER A 30 -1.41 -39.64 18.17
N ASP A 31 -2.70 -39.43 18.43
CA ASP A 31 -3.38 -38.16 18.16
C ASP A 31 -2.87 -37.02 19.07
N LYS A 32 -2.56 -37.29 20.35
CA LYS A 32 -1.92 -36.30 21.23
C LYS A 32 -0.50 -35.94 20.78
N THR A 33 0.25 -36.89 20.21
CA THR A 33 1.60 -36.62 19.67
C THR A 33 1.52 -35.86 18.34
N ALA A 34 0.61 -36.25 17.44
CA ALA A 34 0.34 -35.57 16.17
C ALA A 34 -0.10 -34.11 16.40
N LYS A 35 -0.99 -33.86 17.38
CA LYS A 35 -1.36 -32.49 17.80
C LYS A 35 -0.19 -31.68 18.36
N ARG A 36 0.86 -32.33 18.92
CA ARG A 36 2.02 -31.65 19.52
C ARG A 36 3.09 -31.22 18.49
N ILE A 37 3.12 -31.82 17.30
CA ILE A 37 4.01 -31.41 16.19
C ILE A 37 3.25 -30.61 15.12
N ARG A 38 2.24 -29.83 15.53
CA ARG A 38 1.79 -28.69 14.73
C ARG A 38 2.90 -27.64 14.79
N ARG A 39 3.89 -27.75 13.88
CA ARG A 39 4.95 -26.75 13.68
C ARG A 39 4.29 -25.38 13.62
N ILE A 40 4.48 -24.56 14.66
CA ILE A 40 4.00 -23.17 14.66
C ILE A 40 4.85 -22.48 13.61
N SER A 41 4.28 -22.29 12.41
CA SER A 41 5.00 -21.74 11.28
C SER A 41 5.59 -20.38 11.67
N ILE A 42 6.73 -20.03 11.08
CA ILE A 42 7.33 -18.70 11.26
C ILE A 42 6.31 -17.61 10.89
N THR A 43 5.45 -17.89 9.90
CA THR A 43 4.28 -17.07 9.54
C THR A 43 3.28 -16.88 10.68
N ASP A 44 2.99 -17.90 11.50
CA ASP A 44 2.01 -17.81 12.60
C ASP A 44 2.54 -17.00 13.80
N ARG A 45 3.87 -16.93 13.98
CA ARG A 45 4.48 -16.02 14.96
C ARG A 45 4.54 -14.58 14.44
N LEU A 46 4.87 -14.39 13.15
CA LEU A 46 4.88 -13.07 12.51
C LEU A 46 3.47 -12.43 12.47
N LEU A 47 2.44 -13.21 12.09
CA LEU A 47 1.05 -12.75 12.01
C LEU A 47 0.42 -12.39 13.37
N ARG A 48 1.06 -12.72 14.51
CA ARG A 48 0.64 -12.26 15.85
C ARG A 48 1.05 -10.82 16.15
N HIS A 49 2.07 -10.28 15.48
CA HIS A 49 2.59 -8.94 15.71
C HIS A 49 2.75 -8.18 14.37
N PRO A 50 1.67 -7.59 13.82
CA PRO A 50 1.69 -6.97 12.49
C PRO A 50 2.79 -5.91 12.33
N GLY A 51 3.04 -5.08 13.36
CA GLY A 51 4.13 -4.11 13.33
C GLY A 51 5.52 -4.72 13.19
N ARG A 52 5.78 -5.89 13.80
CA ARG A 52 7.07 -6.60 13.63
C ARG A 52 7.23 -7.18 12.24
N LEU A 53 6.14 -7.63 11.62
CA LEU A 53 6.13 -8.08 10.22
C LEU A 53 6.45 -6.90 9.29
N SER A 54 5.82 -5.74 9.49
CA SER A 54 6.12 -4.51 8.74
C SER A 54 7.57 -4.03 8.93
N MET A 55 8.11 -4.03 10.15
CA MET A 55 9.51 -3.69 10.41
C MET A 55 10.50 -4.58 9.66
N VAL A 56 10.27 -5.90 9.65
CA VAL A 56 11.11 -6.86 8.91
C VAL A 56 10.96 -6.67 7.40
N TYR A 57 9.74 -6.40 6.90
CA TYR A 57 9.47 -6.12 5.49
C TYR A 57 10.22 -4.88 4.99
N PHE A 58 10.04 -3.73 5.66
CA PHE A 58 10.74 -2.49 5.28
C PHE A 58 12.25 -2.61 5.47
N GLY A 59 12.73 -3.21 6.56
CA GLY A 59 14.17 -3.42 6.78
C GLY A 59 14.82 -4.28 5.70
N ALA A 60 14.16 -5.38 5.28
CA ALA A 60 14.65 -6.21 4.20
C ALA A 60 14.65 -5.48 2.85
N LEU A 61 13.60 -4.71 2.53
CA LEU A 61 13.56 -3.91 1.31
C LEU A 61 14.63 -2.81 1.30
N ILE A 62 14.86 -2.09 2.41
CA ILE A 62 15.91 -1.07 2.51
C ILE A 62 17.28 -1.70 2.20
N ILE A 63 17.59 -2.87 2.75
CA ILE A 63 18.86 -3.57 2.49
C ILE A 63 18.97 -3.98 1.02
N ILE A 64 17.92 -4.57 0.43
CA ILE A 64 17.90 -5.01 -0.98
C ILE A 64 18.05 -3.82 -1.93
N VAL A 65 17.27 -2.75 -1.73
CA VAL A 65 17.29 -1.54 -2.57
C VAL A 65 18.61 -0.79 -2.43
N THR A 66 19.16 -0.66 -1.21
CA THR A 66 20.50 -0.07 -1.01
C THR A 66 21.55 -0.89 -1.74
N GLY A 67 21.50 -2.22 -1.66
CA GLY A 67 22.38 -3.12 -2.40
C GLY A 67 22.28 -2.94 -3.91
N LEU A 68 21.06 -2.81 -4.46
CA LEU A 68 20.84 -2.56 -5.89
C LEU A 68 21.38 -1.19 -6.35
N LEU A 69 21.12 -0.12 -5.60
CA LEU A 69 21.60 1.24 -5.90
C LEU A 69 23.12 1.41 -5.76
N LEU A 70 23.81 0.45 -5.13
CA LEU A 70 25.28 0.41 -5.02
C LEU A 70 25.98 -0.24 -6.22
N LEU A 71 25.28 -0.96 -7.10
CA LEU A 71 25.90 -1.48 -8.32
C LEU A 71 26.28 -0.32 -9.26
N PRO A 72 27.41 -0.40 -9.99
CA PRO A 72 27.82 0.66 -10.92
C PRO A 72 26.85 0.83 -12.10
N ILE A 73 26.05 -0.19 -12.45
CA ILE A 73 24.98 -0.04 -13.45
C ILE A 73 23.85 0.92 -13.01
N SER A 74 23.77 1.27 -11.72
CA SER A 74 22.74 2.17 -11.18
C SER A 74 23.04 3.66 -11.38
N THR A 75 24.29 4.05 -11.63
CA THR A 75 24.68 5.46 -11.86
C THR A 75 24.87 5.76 -13.34
N SER A 76 24.65 7.01 -13.74
CA SER A 76 24.79 7.45 -15.13
C SER A 76 26.22 7.31 -15.67
N ASP A 77 27.23 7.58 -14.83
CA ASP A 77 28.65 7.54 -15.20
C ASP A 77 29.31 6.16 -15.02
N ILE A 78 28.54 5.14 -14.61
CA ILE A 78 29.03 3.77 -14.30
C ILE A 78 30.08 3.74 -13.15
N ILE A 79 29.94 4.68 -12.20
CA ILE A 79 30.79 4.81 -11.00
C ILE A 79 30.04 4.24 -9.77
N PHE A 80 30.76 3.64 -8.82
CA PHE A 80 30.17 3.17 -7.57
C PHE A 80 29.57 4.32 -6.74
N THR A 81 28.28 4.19 -6.38
CA THR A 81 27.58 5.11 -5.50
C THR A 81 28.16 5.11 -4.07
N ASN A 82 28.23 6.28 -3.43
CA ASN A 82 28.53 6.39 -2.00
C ASN A 82 27.40 5.78 -1.15
N PHE A 83 27.73 4.85 -0.23
CA PHE A 83 26.75 4.15 0.63
C PHE A 83 25.67 5.05 1.26
N PRO A 84 25.98 6.24 1.85
CA PRO A 84 24.95 7.12 2.42
C PRO A 84 23.92 7.61 1.40
N ILE A 85 24.31 7.82 0.14
CA ILE A 85 23.42 8.27 -0.95
C ILE A 85 22.46 7.13 -1.31
N ALA A 86 22.99 5.94 -1.59
CA ALA A 86 22.18 4.76 -1.88
C ALA A 86 21.20 4.42 -0.74
N PHE A 87 21.68 4.45 0.51
CA PHE A 87 20.87 4.14 1.69
C PHE A 87 19.77 5.18 1.93
N PHE A 88 20.10 6.48 1.87
CA PHE A 88 19.09 7.53 2.06
C PHE A 88 18.05 7.52 0.94
N THR A 89 18.45 7.34 -0.32
CA THR A 89 17.51 7.21 -1.44
C THR A 89 16.62 5.98 -1.30
N ALA A 90 17.17 4.83 -0.90
CA ALA A 90 16.39 3.62 -0.62
C ALA A 90 15.35 3.84 0.48
N VAL A 91 15.76 4.44 1.61
CA VAL A 91 14.86 4.78 2.72
C VAL A 91 13.78 5.76 2.28
N SER A 92 14.16 6.89 1.67
CA SER A 92 13.27 7.98 1.26
C SER A 92 12.20 7.55 0.24
N ALA A 93 12.56 6.66 -0.69
CA ALA A 93 11.62 6.06 -1.63
C ALA A 93 10.66 5.06 -0.95
N LEU A 94 11.18 4.13 -0.13
CA LEU A 94 10.37 3.13 0.58
C LEU A 94 9.49 3.73 1.68
N SER A 95 9.90 4.83 2.31
CA SER A 95 9.10 5.56 3.31
C SER A 95 8.13 6.56 2.69
N THR A 96 8.08 6.65 1.36
CA THR A 96 7.27 7.62 0.61
C THR A 96 7.54 9.09 0.97
N CYS A 97 8.76 9.41 1.45
CA CYS A 97 9.13 10.76 1.92
C CYS A 97 9.56 11.71 0.80
N GLY A 98 10.12 11.19 -0.29
CA GLY A 98 10.34 11.98 -1.50
C GLY A 98 11.47 13.00 -1.49
N ILE A 99 12.36 12.95 -0.50
CA ILE A 99 13.54 13.81 -0.42
C ILE A 99 14.72 13.10 -1.10
N PRO A 100 15.25 13.60 -2.22
CA PRO A 100 16.49 13.10 -2.82
C PRO A 100 17.73 13.75 -2.18
N VAL A 101 18.86 13.02 -2.14
CA VAL A 101 20.19 13.60 -1.84
C VAL A 101 20.89 14.12 -3.11
N VAL A 102 20.52 13.56 -4.26
CA VAL A 102 21.13 13.78 -5.58
C VAL A 102 20.02 13.84 -6.63
N ASN A 103 20.20 14.63 -7.70
CA ASN A 103 19.17 14.79 -8.72
C ASN A 103 18.84 13.43 -9.36
N THR A 104 17.56 13.04 -9.31
CA THR A 104 17.14 11.69 -9.67
C THR A 104 17.10 11.46 -11.18
N GLY A 105 16.92 12.52 -11.97
CA GLY A 105 17.02 12.46 -13.44
C GLY A 105 18.45 12.38 -13.97
N GLU A 106 19.43 12.89 -13.21
CA GLU A 106 20.83 13.04 -13.66
C GLU A 106 21.75 11.95 -13.10
N TYR A 107 21.68 11.69 -11.78
CA TYR A 107 22.64 10.82 -11.08
C TYR A 107 22.38 9.33 -11.31
N TRP A 108 21.10 8.94 -11.34
CA TRP A 108 20.70 7.55 -11.52
C TRP A 108 20.49 7.23 -12.99
N SER A 109 21.10 6.13 -13.44
CA SER A 109 20.84 5.54 -14.75
C SER A 109 19.38 5.08 -14.86
N MET A 110 18.97 4.67 -16.06
CA MET A 110 17.69 3.99 -16.29
C MET A 110 17.46 2.82 -15.30
N PHE A 111 18.50 2.04 -14.96
CA PHE A 111 18.39 0.96 -13.98
C PHE A 111 18.20 1.49 -12.56
N GLY A 112 18.96 2.51 -12.14
CA GLY A 112 18.79 3.15 -10.84
C GLY A 112 17.40 3.76 -10.67
N GLN A 113 16.88 4.45 -11.70
CA GLN A 113 15.53 5.00 -11.70
C GLN A 113 14.45 3.90 -11.66
N VAL A 114 14.63 2.76 -12.34
CA VAL A 114 13.75 1.58 -12.21
C VAL A 114 13.75 1.04 -10.77
N VAL A 115 14.91 0.96 -10.12
CA VAL A 115 15.01 0.52 -8.71
C VAL A 115 14.30 1.50 -7.77
N VAL A 116 14.44 2.81 -7.97
CA VAL A 116 13.70 3.85 -7.22
C VAL A 116 12.19 3.73 -7.47
N LEU A 117 11.76 3.52 -8.72
CA LEU A 117 10.35 3.39 -9.09
C LEU A 117 9.67 2.19 -8.42
N PHE A 118 10.33 1.03 -8.40
CA PHE A 118 9.83 -0.13 -7.64
C PHE A 118 9.82 0.12 -6.13
N SER A 119 10.81 0.85 -5.61
CA SER A 119 10.90 1.21 -4.19
C SER A 119 9.73 2.10 -3.75
N ILE A 120 9.37 3.08 -4.57
CA ILE A 120 8.16 3.91 -4.40
C ILE A 120 6.91 3.04 -4.31
N GLN A 121 6.72 2.14 -5.28
CA GLN A 121 5.52 1.28 -5.35
C GLN A 121 5.42 0.31 -4.17
N PHE A 122 6.53 -0.35 -3.79
CA PHE A 122 6.53 -1.21 -2.60
C PHE A 122 6.37 -0.42 -1.29
N GLY A 123 6.85 0.82 -1.24
CA GLY A 123 6.64 1.74 -0.11
C GLY A 123 5.16 2.03 0.12
N GLY A 124 4.48 2.57 -0.89
CA GLY A 124 3.05 2.88 -0.80
C GLY A 124 2.18 1.65 -0.52
N LEU A 125 2.46 0.51 -1.16
CA LEU A 125 1.77 -0.75 -0.88
C LEU A 125 2.04 -1.27 0.54
N GLY A 126 3.24 -1.04 1.09
CA GLY A 126 3.57 -1.33 2.48
C GLY A 126 2.72 -0.52 3.47
N VAL A 127 2.57 0.79 3.23
CA VAL A 127 1.73 1.70 4.01
C VAL A 127 0.25 1.27 3.94
N MET A 128 -0.29 1.02 2.75
CA MET A 128 -1.68 0.60 2.56
C MET A 128 -1.97 -0.78 3.18
N THR A 129 -1.00 -1.69 3.14
CA THR A 129 -1.09 -3.01 3.80
C THR A 129 -1.12 -2.84 5.32
N PHE A 130 -0.23 -2.03 5.90
CA PHE A 130 -0.22 -1.76 7.33
C PHE A 130 -1.52 -1.09 7.80
N ALA A 131 -1.99 -0.06 7.09
CA ALA A 131 -3.27 0.59 7.36
C ALA A 131 -4.45 -0.41 7.34
N SER A 132 -4.46 -1.33 6.37
CA SER A 132 -5.46 -2.41 6.29
C SER A 132 -5.38 -3.39 7.47
N MET A 133 -4.18 -3.77 7.92
CA MET A 133 -3.99 -4.60 9.11
C MET A 133 -4.47 -3.91 10.40
N VAL A 134 -4.19 -2.61 10.55
CA VAL A 134 -4.66 -1.78 11.68
C VAL A 134 -6.19 -1.66 11.65
N ALA A 135 -6.78 -1.34 10.49
CA ALA A 135 -8.24 -1.24 10.33
C ALA A 135 -8.96 -2.56 10.66
N LEU A 136 -8.39 -3.71 10.27
CA LEU A 136 -8.90 -5.03 10.66
C LEU A 136 -8.70 -5.31 12.16
N GLY A 137 -7.62 -4.82 12.78
CA GLY A 137 -7.40 -4.89 14.23
C GLY A 137 -8.44 -4.12 15.03
N VAL A 138 -8.71 -2.86 14.66
CA VAL A 138 -9.75 -2.01 15.26
C VAL A 138 -11.14 -2.60 15.02
N SER A 139 -11.42 -3.02 13.78
CA SER A 139 -12.69 -3.68 13.42
C SER A 139 -12.95 -4.96 14.23
N ARG A 140 -11.90 -5.68 14.67
CA ARG A 140 -12.07 -6.83 15.57
C ARG A 140 -12.48 -6.42 16.98
N ARG A 141 -11.94 -5.33 17.55
CA ARG A 141 -12.39 -4.83 18.87
C ARG A 141 -13.87 -4.45 18.85
N LEU A 142 -14.33 -3.79 17.78
CA LEU A 142 -15.74 -3.45 17.58
C LEU A 142 -16.62 -4.68 17.30
N LYS A 143 -16.15 -5.64 16.49
CA LYS A 143 -16.94 -6.83 16.11
C LYS A 143 -16.95 -7.95 17.14
N VAL A 144 -16.01 -8.04 18.10
CA VAL A 144 -16.08 -9.06 19.16
C VAL A 144 -17.35 -8.89 20.01
N SER A 145 -17.75 -7.64 20.29
CA SER A 145 -18.97 -7.31 21.02
C SER A 145 -20.28 -7.76 20.34
N GLN A 146 -20.27 -8.01 19.03
CA GLN A 146 -21.46 -8.40 18.26
C GLN A 146 -21.37 -9.80 17.63
N ARG A 147 -20.20 -10.23 17.14
CA ARG A 147 -20.02 -11.56 16.50
C ARG A 147 -20.20 -12.74 17.47
N MET A 148 -20.16 -12.53 18.80
CA MET A 148 -20.53 -13.56 19.79
C MET A 148 -21.89 -14.21 19.51
N LEU A 149 -22.83 -13.47 18.91
CA LEU A 149 -24.20 -13.91 18.62
C LEU A 149 -24.40 -14.42 17.18
N THR A 150 -23.35 -14.51 16.34
CA THR A 150 -23.51 -14.82 14.90
C THR A 150 -22.31 -15.53 14.26
N ALA A 151 -21.41 -16.12 15.07
CA ALA A 151 -20.13 -16.65 14.57
C ALA A 151 -20.17 -18.09 13.99
N ASN A 152 -21.32 -18.77 13.99
CA ASN A 152 -21.36 -20.23 13.74
C ASN A 152 -21.47 -20.67 12.27
N GLU A 153 -22.00 -19.84 11.35
CA GLU A 153 -22.36 -20.33 10.00
C GLU A 153 -21.45 -19.83 8.86
N LEU A 154 -20.74 -18.71 9.02
CA LEU A 154 -19.92 -18.13 7.95
C LEU A 154 -18.45 -18.53 8.09
N GLY A 155 -18.09 -19.66 7.47
CA GLY A 155 -16.72 -20.20 7.36
C GLY A 155 -15.73 -19.35 6.55
N THR A 156 -15.94 -18.04 6.42
CA THR A 156 -15.03 -17.11 5.72
C THR A 156 -13.69 -17.04 6.46
N THR A 157 -12.69 -17.76 5.96
CA THR A 157 -11.38 -17.83 6.61
C THR A 157 -10.73 -16.44 6.70
N LYS A 158 -10.06 -16.17 7.82
CA LYS A 158 -9.42 -14.87 8.15
C LYS A 158 -8.42 -14.37 7.09
N LEU A 159 -7.92 -15.28 6.25
CA LEU A 159 -7.00 -14.98 5.14
C LEU A 159 -7.74 -14.47 3.90
N SER A 160 -9.00 -14.88 3.69
CA SER A 160 -9.83 -14.42 2.56
C SER A 160 -10.27 -12.96 2.74
N GLU A 161 -10.72 -12.57 3.95
CA GLU A 161 -11.01 -11.16 4.30
C GLU A 161 -9.80 -10.25 3.99
N VAL A 162 -8.57 -10.69 4.31
CA VAL A 162 -7.32 -9.92 4.05
C VAL A 162 -6.97 -9.87 2.57
N LYS A 163 -6.98 -11.02 1.86
CA LYS A 163 -6.66 -11.08 0.44
C LYS A 163 -7.61 -10.21 -0.40
N GLY A 164 -8.91 -10.26 -0.11
CA GLY A 164 -9.91 -9.45 -0.82
C GLY A 164 -9.64 -7.94 -0.70
N VAL A 165 -9.24 -7.46 0.48
CA VAL A 165 -8.84 -6.05 0.66
C VAL A 165 -7.58 -5.73 -0.14
N LEU A 166 -6.53 -6.54 -0.04
CA LEU A 166 -5.25 -6.29 -0.72
C LEU A 166 -5.38 -6.31 -2.26
N THR A 167 -6.13 -7.26 -2.83
CA THR A 167 -6.41 -7.30 -4.27
C THR A 167 -7.16 -6.05 -4.74
N VAL A 168 -8.11 -5.54 -3.94
CA VAL A 168 -8.86 -4.32 -4.25
C VAL A 168 -7.96 -3.08 -4.16
N VAL A 169 -7.11 -2.97 -3.13
CA VAL A 169 -6.10 -1.91 -2.98
C VAL A 169 -5.19 -1.84 -4.22
N LEU A 170 -4.56 -2.97 -4.57
CA LEU A 170 -3.69 -3.10 -5.74
C LEU A 170 -4.42 -2.72 -7.03
N GLY A 171 -5.65 -3.21 -7.21
CA GLY A 171 -6.47 -2.87 -8.37
C GLY A 171 -6.79 -1.38 -8.46
N THR A 172 -7.13 -0.71 -7.35
CA THR A 172 -7.38 0.74 -7.35
C THR A 172 -6.10 1.55 -7.61
N SER A 173 -4.95 1.09 -7.11
CA SER A 173 -3.63 1.68 -7.34
C SER A 173 -3.30 1.69 -8.83
N ILE A 174 -3.25 0.49 -9.43
CA ILE A 174 -2.86 0.31 -10.84
C ILE A 174 -3.85 1.01 -11.79
N ILE A 175 -5.14 1.06 -11.48
CA ILE A 175 -6.12 1.78 -12.29
C ILE A 175 -5.88 3.31 -12.24
N ALA A 176 -5.54 3.88 -11.08
CA ALA A 176 -5.24 5.30 -10.94
C ALA A 176 -3.89 5.66 -11.59
N GLU A 177 -2.87 4.82 -11.41
CA GLU A 177 -1.57 4.93 -12.08
C GLU A 177 -1.73 4.91 -13.61
N VAL A 178 -2.41 3.91 -14.17
CA VAL A 178 -2.64 3.79 -15.62
C VAL A 178 -3.47 4.95 -16.18
N LEU A 179 -4.48 5.43 -15.44
CA LEU A 179 -5.24 6.62 -15.85
C LEU A 179 -4.36 7.87 -15.87
N THR A 180 -3.52 8.07 -14.85
CA THR A 180 -2.57 9.20 -14.77
C THR A 180 -1.55 9.13 -15.91
N PHE A 181 -0.99 7.94 -16.17
CA PHE A 181 -0.08 7.67 -17.28
C PHE A 181 -0.68 8.09 -18.62
N VAL A 182 -1.87 7.60 -18.97
CA VAL A 182 -2.54 7.92 -20.24
C VAL A 182 -2.83 9.41 -20.38
N LEU A 183 -3.22 10.09 -19.30
CA LEU A 183 -3.48 11.53 -19.30
C LEU A 183 -2.21 12.38 -19.51
N LEU A 184 -1.04 11.90 -19.08
CA LEU A 184 0.22 12.62 -19.23
C LEU A 184 0.84 12.52 -20.64
N LEU A 185 0.62 11.41 -21.36
CA LEU A 185 1.26 11.15 -22.66
C LEU A 185 1.16 12.31 -23.68
N PRO A 186 0.00 12.97 -23.92
CA PRO A 186 -0.14 13.93 -25.01
C PRO A 186 0.72 15.19 -24.85
N ASP A 187 0.79 15.74 -23.64
CA ASP A 187 1.59 16.94 -23.36
C ASP A 187 3.06 16.60 -23.09
N LEU A 188 3.33 15.44 -22.47
CA LEU A 188 4.70 15.00 -22.23
C LEU A 188 5.42 14.58 -23.53
N PHE A 189 4.68 14.13 -24.55
CA PHE A 189 5.21 13.92 -25.91
C PHE A 189 5.62 15.24 -26.59
N ARG A 190 4.84 16.31 -26.38
CA ARG A 190 5.16 17.67 -26.86
C ARG A 190 6.37 18.27 -26.15
N VAL A 191 6.52 18.01 -24.84
CA VAL A 191 7.68 18.43 -24.03
C VAL A 191 8.95 17.70 -24.50
N ASN A 192 8.89 16.38 -24.70
CA ASN A 192 10.04 15.57 -25.11
C ASN A 192 10.38 15.65 -26.61
N HIS A 193 9.92 16.69 -27.32
CA HIS A 193 10.15 16.90 -28.75
C HIS A 193 9.85 15.66 -29.63
N GLY A 194 8.84 14.87 -29.26
CA GLY A 194 8.46 13.63 -29.97
C GLY A 194 9.24 12.36 -29.59
N ASN A 195 10.16 12.41 -28.62
CA ASN A 195 10.84 11.21 -28.12
C ASN A 195 9.87 10.33 -27.31
N MET A 196 9.28 9.34 -27.98
CA MET A 196 8.32 8.41 -27.40
C MET A 196 8.91 7.60 -26.24
N GLY A 197 10.18 7.18 -26.32
CA GLY A 197 10.84 6.39 -25.27
C GLY A 197 10.95 7.15 -23.95
N ARG A 198 11.48 8.39 -23.99
CA ARG A 198 11.54 9.27 -22.83
C ARG A 198 10.14 9.64 -22.32
N THR A 199 9.19 9.89 -23.22
CA THR A 199 7.80 10.19 -22.87
C THR A 199 7.14 9.07 -22.07
N LEU A 200 7.21 7.82 -22.56
CA LEU A 200 6.64 6.66 -21.89
C LEU A 200 7.28 6.42 -20.53
N TRP A 201 8.61 6.55 -20.43
CA TRP A 201 9.31 6.39 -19.16
C TRP A 201 8.90 7.44 -18.13
N GLN A 202 8.94 8.72 -18.52
CA GLN A 202 8.59 9.82 -17.62
C GLN A 202 7.11 9.77 -17.21
N ALA A 203 6.18 9.46 -18.13
CA ALA A 203 4.77 9.33 -17.80
C ALA A 203 4.51 8.23 -16.76
N LEU A 204 5.23 7.10 -16.86
CA LEU A 204 5.14 6.00 -15.89
C LEU A 204 5.68 6.43 -14.52
N PHE A 205 6.85 7.07 -14.51
CA PHE A 205 7.49 7.52 -13.28
C PHE A 205 6.65 8.58 -12.57
N TYR A 206 6.14 9.59 -13.29
CA TYR A 206 5.23 10.59 -12.73
C TYR A 206 3.92 9.98 -12.24
N ALA A 207 3.31 9.03 -12.96
CA ALA A 207 2.06 8.40 -12.53
C ALA A 207 2.19 7.63 -11.20
N VAL A 208 3.25 6.83 -11.07
CA VAL A 208 3.54 6.06 -9.86
C VAL A 208 3.99 6.98 -8.71
N SER A 209 4.84 7.96 -8.98
CA SER A 209 5.32 8.89 -7.95
C SER A 209 4.20 9.80 -7.44
N ALA A 210 3.30 10.27 -8.32
CA ALA A 210 2.15 11.08 -7.93
C ALA A 210 1.15 10.28 -7.07
N TYR A 211 0.72 9.09 -7.52
CA TYR A 211 -0.27 8.32 -6.78
C TYR A 211 0.23 7.87 -5.38
N ASN A 212 1.51 7.53 -5.26
CA ASN A 212 2.13 7.21 -3.97
C ASN A 212 2.59 8.45 -3.18
N ASN A 213 2.34 9.67 -3.68
CA ASN A 213 2.73 10.95 -3.09
C ASN A 213 4.24 11.14 -2.84
N THR A 214 5.09 10.48 -3.62
CA THR A 214 6.52 10.35 -3.31
C THR A 214 7.43 11.44 -3.84
N GLY A 215 6.94 12.47 -4.53
CA GLY A 215 7.71 13.68 -4.89
C GLY A 215 8.89 13.51 -5.87
N PHE A 216 9.52 12.34 -5.96
CA PHE A 216 10.60 12.02 -6.88
C PHE A 216 10.18 12.29 -8.33
N THR A 217 11.10 12.87 -9.10
CA THR A 217 10.91 13.22 -10.52
C THR A 217 11.97 12.53 -11.40
N PRO A 218 11.62 12.17 -12.65
CA PRO A 218 12.52 11.50 -13.60
C PRO A 218 13.31 12.49 -14.47
N ASP A 219 13.29 13.78 -14.16
CA ASP A 219 13.87 14.83 -14.99
C ASP A 219 14.63 15.86 -14.14
N ALA A 220 15.72 16.38 -14.69
CA ALA A 220 16.66 17.24 -13.99
C ALA A 220 16.02 18.56 -13.53
N THR A 221 15.12 19.10 -14.37
CA THR A 221 14.36 20.33 -14.17
C THR A 221 13.15 20.16 -13.24
N GLY A 222 12.93 18.95 -12.69
CA GLY A 222 11.80 18.67 -11.82
C GLY A 222 10.48 18.56 -12.58
N LEU A 223 9.40 19.12 -12.04
CA LEU A 223 8.07 19.05 -12.62
C LEU A 223 7.86 20.18 -13.65
N HIS A 224 7.24 19.86 -14.79
CA HIS A 224 6.88 20.83 -15.83
C HIS A 224 5.64 21.67 -15.43
N VAL A 225 5.76 22.47 -14.38
CA VAL A 225 4.65 23.21 -13.73
C VAL A 225 3.90 24.13 -14.69
N ASN A 226 4.61 24.74 -15.63
CA ASN A 226 4.06 25.71 -16.59
C ASN A 226 3.11 25.08 -17.65
N ARG A 227 2.86 23.77 -17.60
CA ARG A 227 1.91 23.07 -18.48
C ARG A 227 0.81 22.37 -17.68
N TRP A 228 -0.40 22.92 -17.73
CA TRP A 228 -1.59 22.40 -17.07
C TRP A 228 -1.89 20.92 -17.40
N GLY A 229 -1.62 20.45 -18.62
CA GLY A 229 -1.78 19.05 -19.00
C GLY A 229 -0.78 18.07 -18.37
N VAL A 230 0.31 18.56 -17.78
CA VAL A 230 1.23 17.77 -16.95
C VAL A 230 0.90 17.94 -15.46
N GLY A 231 0.70 19.18 -15.00
CA GLY A 231 0.43 19.47 -13.59
C GLY A 231 -0.91 18.92 -13.08
N LEU A 232 -1.99 19.04 -13.87
CA LEU A 232 -3.34 18.69 -13.42
C LEU A 232 -3.55 17.17 -13.22
N PRO A 233 -3.10 16.26 -14.12
CA PRO A 233 -3.19 14.82 -13.86
C PRO A 233 -2.40 14.39 -12.62
N ILE A 234 -1.21 14.97 -12.40
CA ILE A 234 -0.36 14.69 -11.23
C ILE A 234 -1.03 15.17 -9.93
N LEU A 235 -1.58 16.39 -9.92
CA LEU A 235 -2.34 16.93 -8.79
C LEU A 235 -3.55 16.05 -8.43
N ILE A 236 -4.33 15.63 -9.44
CA ILE A 236 -5.49 14.75 -9.27
C ILE A 236 -5.05 13.39 -8.73
N SER A 237 -3.97 12.81 -9.25
CA SER A 237 -3.45 11.50 -8.85
C SER A 237 -2.96 11.50 -7.39
N ALA A 238 -2.18 12.50 -7.01
CA ALA A 238 -1.73 12.72 -5.62
C ALA A 238 -2.90 12.91 -4.66
N PHE A 239 -3.92 13.68 -5.05
CA PHE A 239 -5.13 13.87 -4.24
C PHE A 239 -5.90 12.54 -4.05
N ILE A 240 -6.07 11.74 -5.11
CA ILE A 240 -6.73 10.43 -5.03
C ILE A 240 -5.93 9.46 -4.13
N GLY A 241 -4.60 9.42 -4.27
CA GLY A 241 -3.72 8.63 -3.41
C GLY A 241 -3.82 9.05 -1.94
N THR A 242 -3.83 10.35 -1.67
CA THR A 242 -3.95 10.95 -0.32
C THR A 242 -5.27 10.61 0.37
N LEU A 243 -6.39 10.52 -0.37
CA LEU A 243 -7.68 10.09 0.19
C LEU A 243 -7.68 8.63 0.67
N GLY A 244 -6.82 7.78 0.08
CA GLY A 244 -6.67 6.38 0.42
C GLY A 244 -7.81 5.48 -0.07
N PHE A 245 -7.50 4.19 -0.24
CA PHE A 245 -8.41 3.20 -0.82
C PHE A 245 -9.83 3.16 -0.21
N PRO A 246 -10.06 3.28 1.12
CA PRO A 246 -11.40 3.13 1.69
C PRO A 246 -12.35 4.26 1.27
N VAL A 247 -11.80 5.45 1.07
CA VAL A 247 -12.54 6.63 0.61
C VAL A 247 -12.84 6.47 -0.87
N VAL A 248 -11.82 6.23 -1.70
CA VAL A 248 -11.96 6.02 -3.16
C VAL A 248 -12.98 4.92 -3.48
N LEU A 249 -12.87 3.77 -2.81
CA LEU A 249 -13.81 2.65 -2.97
C LEU A 249 -15.25 3.03 -2.59
N ASN A 250 -15.46 3.74 -1.49
CA ASN A 250 -16.81 4.17 -1.09
C ASN A 250 -17.40 5.18 -2.09
N LEU A 251 -16.61 6.13 -2.61
CA LEU A 251 -17.08 7.04 -3.67
C LEU A 251 -17.47 6.26 -4.94
N VAL A 252 -16.59 5.37 -5.42
CA VAL A 252 -16.85 4.58 -6.64
C VAL A 252 -18.09 3.68 -6.47
N GLN A 253 -18.29 3.07 -5.31
CA GLN A 253 -19.50 2.26 -5.04
C GLN A 253 -20.77 3.12 -4.98
N CYS A 254 -20.73 4.30 -4.34
CA CYS A 254 -21.87 5.21 -4.31
C CYS A 254 -22.18 5.78 -5.70
N ALA A 255 -21.17 6.16 -6.49
CA ALA A 255 -21.33 6.67 -7.84
C ALA A 255 -21.94 5.61 -8.79
N ARG A 256 -21.38 4.38 -8.82
CA ARG A 256 -21.92 3.27 -9.62
C ARG A 256 -23.37 2.93 -9.27
N ARG A 257 -23.76 3.07 -7.99
CA ARG A 257 -25.13 2.84 -7.51
C ARG A 257 -26.02 4.10 -7.52
N ARG A 258 -25.54 5.23 -8.08
CA ARG A 258 -26.21 6.55 -8.12
C ARG A 258 -26.77 7.00 -6.75
N LEU A 259 -26.07 6.67 -5.66
CA LEU A 259 -26.50 6.98 -4.30
C LEU A 259 -26.14 8.41 -3.90
N SER A 260 -27.11 9.14 -3.32
CA SER A 260 -26.90 10.48 -2.76
C SER A 260 -25.73 10.52 -1.76
N PRO A 261 -24.90 11.58 -1.75
CA PRO A 261 -23.81 11.78 -0.78
C PRO A 261 -24.23 11.68 0.69
N LYS A 262 -25.53 11.85 1.00
CA LYS A 262 -26.08 11.56 2.34
C LYS A 262 -25.74 10.14 2.82
N ARG A 263 -25.59 9.15 1.93
CA ARG A 263 -25.25 7.75 2.24
C ARG A 263 -23.75 7.44 2.34
N TRP A 264 -22.84 8.39 2.12
CA TRP A 264 -21.40 8.14 2.33
C TRP A 264 -21.08 7.80 3.79
N THR A 265 -20.07 6.95 4.01
CA THR A 265 -19.59 6.60 5.35
C THR A 265 -19.11 7.85 6.12
N LEU A 266 -19.18 7.81 7.46
CA LEU A 266 -18.69 8.90 8.30
C LEU A 266 -17.19 9.17 8.06
N HIS A 267 -16.39 8.12 7.88
CA HIS A 267 -14.97 8.22 7.55
C HIS A 267 -14.75 8.95 6.21
N THR A 268 -15.47 8.57 5.14
CA THR A 268 -15.41 9.27 3.85
C THR A 268 -15.76 10.74 3.96
N LYS A 269 -16.84 11.08 4.69
CA LYS A 269 -17.27 12.47 4.87
C LYS A 269 -16.23 13.28 5.64
N LEU A 270 -15.69 12.72 6.74
CA LEU A 270 -14.68 13.37 7.56
C LEU A 270 -13.39 13.61 6.77
N THR A 271 -12.85 12.57 6.11
CA THR A 271 -11.63 12.72 5.30
C THR A 271 -11.82 13.74 4.18
N LEU A 272 -12.90 13.67 3.40
CA LEU A 272 -13.14 14.65 2.32
C LEU A 272 -13.26 16.09 2.84
N VAL A 273 -14.03 16.32 3.90
CA VAL A 273 -14.21 17.67 4.45
C VAL A 273 -12.91 18.20 5.04
N THR A 274 -12.19 17.41 5.85
CA THR A 274 -10.93 17.84 6.45
C THR A 274 -9.85 18.10 5.39
N THR A 275 -9.69 17.22 4.39
CA THR A 275 -8.73 17.44 3.29
C THR A 275 -9.12 18.65 2.43
N ALA A 276 -10.40 18.84 2.11
CA ALA A 276 -10.85 20.00 1.33
C ALA A 276 -10.63 21.32 2.08
N VAL A 277 -10.92 21.36 3.39
CA VAL A 277 -10.63 22.54 4.24
C VAL A 277 -9.13 22.82 4.29
N LEU A 278 -8.29 21.80 4.56
CA LEU A 278 -6.83 21.98 4.63
C LEU A 278 -6.22 22.48 3.32
N VAL A 279 -6.67 21.95 2.17
CA VAL A 279 -6.20 22.41 0.85
C VAL A 279 -6.69 23.82 0.56
N ALA A 280 -7.94 24.16 0.89
CA ALA A 280 -8.47 25.51 0.70
C ALA A 280 -7.77 26.55 1.59
N THR A 281 -7.52 26.25 2.87
CA THR A 281 -6.80 27.18 3.76
C THR A 281 -5.32 27.29 3.42
N SER A 282 -4.68 26.18 3.00
CA SER A 282 -3.29 26.19 2.53
C SER A 282 -3.13 27.04 1.26
N LEU A 283 -4.00 26.85 0.26
CA LEU A 283 -4.01 27.65 -0.96
C LEU A 283 -4.30 29.14 -0.66
N ALA A 284 -5.30 29.43 0.17
CA ALA A 284 -5.61 30.80 0.56
C ALA A 284 -4.44 31.49 1.28
N TRP A 285 -3.76 30.77 2.18
CA TRP A 285 -2.57 31.28 2.87
C TRP A 285 -1.40 31.51 1.90
N PHE A 286 -1.10 30.54 1.03
CA PHE A 286 -0.04 30.67 0.03
C PHE A 286 -0.28 31.86 -0.90
N LEU A 287 -1.51 32.05 -1.39
CA LEU A 287 -1.87 33.21 -2.20
C LEU A 287 -1.77 34.52 -1.41
N LEU A 288 -2.19 34.57 -0.14
CA LEU A 288 -2.10 35.78 0.68
C LEU A 288 -0.65 36.21 1.00
N VAL A 289 0.31 35.28 0.99
CA VAL A 289 1.72 35.57 1.29
C VAL A 289 2.56 35.78 0.03
N GLU A 290 2.41 34.93 -0.99
CA GLU A 290 3.35 34.87 -2.12
C GLU A 290 2.88 35.58 -3.39
N TRP A 291 1.65 36.12 -3.44
CA TRP A 291 1.10 36.76 -4.66
C TRP A 291 1.91 37.96 -5.17
N SER A 292 2.64 38.65 -4.30
CA SER A 292 3.55 39.75 -4.66
C SER A 292 5.03 39.33 -4.75
N ASN A 293 5.35 38.04 -4.60
CA ASN A 293 6.72 37.55 -4.63
C ASN A 293 7.22 37.36 -6.08
N THR A 294 7.89 38.38 -6.61
CA THR A 294 8.47 38.39 -7.96
C THR A 294 9.60 37.37 -8.17
N GLY A 295 10.10 36.71 -7.11
CA GLY A 295 11.04 35.59 -7.21
C GLY A 295 10.38 34.23 -7.44
N LEU A 296 9.12 34.05 -7.02
CA LEU A 296 8.31 32.86 -7.30
C LEU A 296 7.42 33.03 -8.54
N PHE A 297 6.94 34.24 -8.76
CA PHE A 297 6.23 34.65 -9.96
C PHE A 297 7.02 35.79 -10.64
N PRO A 298 8.09 35.48 -11.39
CA PRO A 298 8.68 36.45 -12.30
C PRO A 298 7.56 36.98 -13.19
N ALA A 299 7.37 38.31 -13.17
CA ALA A 299 6.48 38.92 -14.14
C ALA A 299 7.08 38.70 -15.54
N ASP A 300 6.27 38.23 -16.49
CA ASP A 300 6.59 38.28 -17.92
C ASP A 300 6.57 39.75 -18.38
N ASP A 301 7.58 40.52 -17.94
CA ASP A 301 7.75 41.93 -18.25
C ASP A 301 8.05 42.11 -19.75
N PRO A 302 7.15 42.73 -20.54
CA PRO A 302 7.35 42.91 -21.97
C PRO A 302 8.52 43.84 -22.33
N GLY A 303 9.11 44.54 -21.36
CA GLY A 303 10.29 45.41 -21.52
C GLY A 303 11.55 44.94 -20.76
N GLY A 304 11.49 43.83 -20.02
CA GLY A 304 12.61 43.34 -19.23
C GLY A 304 13.72 42.70 -20.09
N PRO A 305 15.02 42.86 -19.74
CA PRO A 305 16.10 42.20 -20.47
C PRO A 305 16.01 40.68 -20.28
N THR A 306 15.94 39.93 -21.39
CA THR A 306 15.85 38.47 -21.39
C THR A 306 16.96 37.83 -20.54
N PRO A 307 16.65 37.00 -19.52
CA PRO A 307 17.67 36.25 -18.80
C PRO A 307 18.39 35.32 -19.79
N GLY A 308 19.69 35.52 -19.93
CA GLY A 308 20.43 35.01 -21.09
C GLY A 308 21.06 33.63 -20.88
N LYS A 309 20.81 32.75 -21.86
CA LYS A 309 21.47 31.46 -22.15
C LYS A 309 21.21 30.31 -21.17
#